data_AF-A0A519EJS6-F1
#
_entry.id   AF-A0A519EJS6-F1
#
_cell.length_a   1.000
_cell.length_b   1.000
_cell.length_c   1.000
_cell.angle_alpha   90.00
_cell.angle_beta   90.00
_cell.angle_gamma   90.00
#
_symmetry.space_group_name_H-M   'P 1'
#
loop_
_entity.id
_entity.type
_entity.pdbx_description
1 polymer ?
#
loop_
_entity_poly.entity_id
_entity_poly.type
_entity_poly.pdbx_seq_one_letter_code
_entity_poly.pdbx_strand_id
1 'polypeptide(L)'
;ELFLVGEKRGGIEAAARQLSPFGRTRKLDSARHCQLWQVTVETPPPAVELDSLAKRFDIEIEGGALKVVSLPGVFSHGRLDRGSALLLENIDRLPAGHLLDFGCGAGVLGAAVKRRYPETRVTMLDVDAFATASSRMTLAANGLEADVLTGNGIDAAPHDLDVILTNPPFHTGVHTAVLGE
;
A
#
# COMPACT_ATOMS: atom_id res chain seq x y z
N GLU A 1 19.96 13.00 16.63
CA GLU A 1 19.05 12.43 17.64
C GLU A 1 17.78 11.94 16.96
N LEU A 2 17.11 10.93 17.53
CA LEU A 2 15.84 10.39 17.03
C LEU A 2 14.80 10.46 18.16
N PHE A 3 13.59 10.90 17.83
CA PHE A 3 12.47 10.96 18.78
C PHE A 3 11.37 9.99 18.34
N LEU A 4 10.86 9.20 19.27
CA LEU A 4 9.75 8.27 19.05
C LEU A 4 8.57 8.67 19.93
N VAL A 5 7.39 8.77 19.32
CA VAL A 5 6.12 9.03 20.00
C VAL A 5 5.16 7.91 19.64
N GLY A 6 4.44 7.38 20.63
CA GLY A 6 3.41 6.40 20.38
C GLY A 6 2.67 5.98 21.63
N GLU A 7 1.62 5.20 21.44
CA GLU A 7 0.84 4.64 22.54
C GLU A 7 1.58 3.52 23.26
N LYS A 8 1.38 3.42 24.58
CA LYS A 8 1.90 2.32 25.40
C LYS A 8 1.45 0.96 24.89
N ARG A 9 0.16 0.84 24.55
CA ARG A 9 -0.42 -0.38 23.99
C ARG A 9 -0.07 -0.59 22.52
N GLY A 10 0.34 0.47 21.81
CA GLY A 10 0.88 0.41 20.45
C GLY A 10 2.34 -0.05 20.37
N GLY A 11 2.97 -0.40 21.50
CA GLY A 11 4.32 -0.99 21.51
C GLY A 11 5.47 0.03 21.48
N ILE A 12 5.23 1.30 21.80
CA ILE A 12 6.26 2.35 21.76
C ILE A 12 7.52 2.03 22.59
N GLU A 13 7.34 1.39 23.75
CA GLU A 13 8.47 0.98 24.59
C GLU A 13 9.30 -0.14 23.95
N ALA A 14 8.64 -1.09 23.28
CA ALA A 14 9.33 -2.14 22.55
C ALA A 14 10.10 -1.56 21.35
N ALA A 15 9.50 -0.63 20.61
CA ALA A 15 10.16 0.07 19.50
C ALA A 15 11.42 0.83 19.97
N ALA A 16 11.34 1.56 21.09
CA ALA A 16 12.50 2.23 21.66
C ALA A 16 13.60 1.24 22.06
N ARG A 17 13.26 0.09 22.67
CA ARG A 17 14.25 -0.94 23.05
C ARG A 17 14.92 -1.59 21.84
N GLN A 18 14.21 -1.79 20.73
CA GLN A 18 14.78 -2.32 19.48
C GLN A 18 15.88 -1.42 18.90
N LEU A 19 15.92 -0.15 19.29
CA LEU A 19 16.94 0.81 18.85
C LEU A 19 18.18 0.88 19.75
N SER A 20 18.20 0.15 20.87
CA SER A 20 19.36 0.08 21.77
C SER A 20 20.68 -0.37 21.12
N PRO A 21 20.69 -1.20 20.05
CA PRO A 21 21.93 -1.51 19.33
C PRO A 21 22.54 -0.31 18.57
N PHE A 22 21.74 0.72 18.27
CA PHE A 22 22.17 1.88 17.47
C PHE A 22 22.53 3.10 18.34
N GLY A 23 22.28 3.03 19.65
CA GLY A 23 22.64 4.09 20.58
C GLY A 23 21.84 4.06 21.88
N ARG A 24 21.99 5.13 22.67
CA ARG A 24 21.37 5.23 24.00
C ARG A 24 19.92 5.69 23.94
N THR A 25 19.05 4.96 24.62
CA THR A 25 17.60 5.22 24.66
C THR A 25 17.19 5.81 26.01
N ARG A 26 16.27 6.77 26.00
CA ARG A 26 15.77 7.45 27.19
C ARG A 26 14.29 7.80 27.02
N LYS A 27 13.46 7.44 28.00
CA LYS A 27 12.09 7.96 28.08
C LYS A 27 12.14 9.42 28.54
N LEU A 28 11.57 10.33 27.75
CA LEU A 28 11.48 11.75 28.07
C LEU A 28 10.19 12.09 28.80
N ASP A 29 9.05 11.55 28.33
CA ASP A 29 7.74 11.89 28.91
C ASP A 29 6.70 10.75 28.74
N SER A 30 5.61 10.82 29.48
CA SER A 30 4.47 9.91 29.43
C SER A 30 3.18 10.62 29.85
N ALA A 31 2.25 10.81 28.92
CA ALA A 31 0.93 11.38 29.19
C ALA A 31 -0.16 10.69 28.35
N ARG A 32 -1.40 10.64 28.85
CA ARG A 32 -2.59 10.16 28.11
C ARG A 32 -2.39 8.84 27.35
N HIS A 33 -1.80 7.85 28.02
CA HIS A 33 -1.46 6.54 27.43
C HIS A 33 -0.40 6.55 26.30
N CYS A 34 0.25 7.68 26.04
CA CYS A 34 1.39 7.82 25.13
C CYS A 34 2.71 7.97 25.88
N GLN A 35 3.83 7.74 25.19
CA GLN A 35 5.18 8.01 25.68
C GLN A 35 6.01 8.71 24.60
N LEU A 36 6.92 9.58 25.03
CA LEU A 36 7.97 10.18 24.20
C LEU A 36 9.30 9.59 24.61
N TRP A 37 10.03 9.05 23.64
CA TRP A 37 11.37 8.50 23.80
C TRP A 37 12.36 9.25 22.92
N GLN A 38 13.59 9.37 23.41
CA GLN A 38 14.74 9.88 22.68
C GLN A 38 15.77 8.76 22.52
N VAL A 39 16.34 8.67 21.32
CA VAL A 39 17.49 7.85 21.03
C VAL A 39 18.62 8.75 20.57
N THR A 40 19.71 8.77 21.33
CA THR A 40 20.96 9.36 20.88
C THR A 40 21.65 8.34 20.01
N VAL A 41 21.55 8.51 18.70
CA VAL A 41 22.16 7.59 17.72
C VAL A 41 23.67 7.76 17.75
N GLU A 42 24.37 6.68 18.06
CA GLU A 42 25.83 6.62 18.12
C GLU A 42 26.38 5.84 16.93
N THR A 43 25.67 4.79 16.52
CA THR A 43 26.02 3.95 15.37
C THR A 43 24.82 3.88 14.44
N PRO A 44 24.73 4.75 13.41
CA PRO A 44 23.62 4.71 12.48
C PRO A 44 23.64 3.41 11.65
N PRO A 45 22.48 2.78 11.39
CA PRO A 45 22.41 1.64 10.47
C PRO A 45 22.74 2.08 9.04
N PRO A 46 23.18 1.15 8.17
CA PRO A 46 23.30 1.44 6.75
C PRO A 46 21.92 1.79 6.17
N ALA A 47 21.90 2.65 5.14
CA ALA A 47 20.70 2.89 4.36
C ALA A 47 20.21 1.58 3.74
N VAL A 48 18.90 1.36 3.77
CA VAL A 48 18.25 0.19 3.18
C VAL A 48 17.58 0.61 1.89
N GLU A 49 17.89 -0.10 0.81
CA GLU A 49 17.22 0.10 -0.48
C GLU A 49 15.80 -0.46 -0.41
N LEU A 50 14.80 0.33 -0.84
CA LEU A 50 13.39 -0.06 -0.82
C LEU A 50 13.14 -1.41 -1.51
N ASP A 51 13.82 -1.65 -2.63
CA ASP A 51 13.69 -2.89 -3.41
C ASP A 51 14.06 -4.15 -2.60
N SER A 52 15.02 -4.03 -1.67
CA SER A 52 15.47 -5.12 -0.80
C SER A 52 14.42 -5.52 0.25
N LEU A 53 13.48 -4.62 0.54
CA LEU A 53 12.37 -4.85 1.47
C LEU A 53 11.15 -5.45 0.76
N ALA A 54 11.13 -5.46 -0.57
CA ALA A 54 10.00 -5.90 -1.34
C ALA A 54 9.88 -7.44 -1.34
N LYS A 55 8.67 -7.93 -1.06
CA LYS A 55 8.31 -9.32 -1.30
C LYS A 55 7.76 -9.48 -2.71
N ARG A 56 8.16 -10.56 -3.36
CA ARG A 56 7.75 -10.92 -4.72
C ARG A 56 7.07 -12.27 -4.67
N PHE A 57 5.90 -12.36 -5.27
CA PHE A 57 5.14 -13.59 -5.35
C PHE A 57 4.30 -13.58 -6.63
N ASP A 58 4.07 -14.77 -7.17
CA ASP A 58 3.22 -14.93 -8.34
C ASP A 58 1.80 -15.27 -7.88
N ILE A 59 0.81 -14.72 -8.57
CA ILE A 59 -0.60 -15.08 -8.41
C ILE A 59 -1.12 -15.63 -9.72
N GLU A 60 -1.95 -16.67 -9.66
CA GLU A 60 -2.64 -17.19 -10.85
C GLU A 60 -3.90 -16.37 -11.09
N ILE A 61 -4.02 -15.80 -12.29
CA ILE A 61 -5.22 -15.12 -12.77
C ILE A 61 -5.49 -15.56 -14.21
N GLU A 62 -6.64 -15.19 -14.76
CA GLU A 62 -6.94 -15.45 -16.18
C GLU A 62 -5.85 -14.87 -17.10
N GLY A 63 -5.35 -15.68 -18.03
CA GLY A 63 -4.23 -15.31 -18.91
C GLY A 63 -2.82 -15.58 -18.34
N GLY A 64 -2.71 -16.25 -17.18
CA GLY A 64 -1.45 -16.78 -16.63
C GLY A 64 -0.96 -16.06 -15.37
N ALA A 65 0.19 -16.49 -14.84
CA ALA A 65 0.76 -15.93 -13.62
C ALA A 65 1.02 -14.41 -13.74
N LEU A 66 0.60 -13.63 -12.74
CA LEU A 66 0.92 -12.22 -12.58
C LEU A 66 1.95 -12.07 -11.45
N LYS A 67 3.06 -11.37 -11.73
CA LYS A 67 4.11 -11.11 -10.73
C LYS A 67 3.72 -9.94 -9.86
N VAL A 68 3.55 -10.14 -8.56
CA VAL A 68 3.19 -9.07 -7.62
C VAL A 68 4.39 -8.71 -6.78
N VAL A 69 4.65 -7.41 -6.65
CA VAL A 69 5.71 -6.86 -5.81
C VAL A 69 5.07 -6.00 -4.73
N SER A 70 5.39 -6.27 -3.46
CA SER A 70 4.77 -5.60 -2.31
C SER A 70 5.81 -5.20 -1.27
N LEU A 71 5.81 -3.92 -0.92
CA LEU A 71 6.60 -3.38 0.19
C LEU A 71 5.95 -3.67 1.55
N PRO A 72 6.72 -3.64 2.65
CA PRO A 72 6.19 -3.88 3.99
C PRO A 72 5.09 -2.88 4.36
N GLY A 73 3.96 -3.36 4.90
CA GLY A 73 2.86 -2.50 5.33
C GLY A 73 1.74 -2.31 4.29
N VAL A 74 1.97 -2.68 3.02
CA VAL A 74 0.94 -2.66 1.98
C VAL A 74 -0.08 -3.78 2.21
N PHE A 75 -1.37 -3.49 1.97
CA PHE A 75 -2.46 -4.46 2.13
C PHE A 75 -2.23 -5.75 1.31
N SER A 76 -2.62 -6.89 1.89
CA SER A 76 -2.43 -8.23 1.32
C SER A 76 -0.96 -8.62 1.00
N HIS A 77 -0.01 -8.12 1.79
CA HIS A 77 1.41 -8.45 1.66
C HIS A 77 1.67 -9.97 1.64
N GLY A 78 1.98 -10.51 0.45
CA GLY A 78 2.36 -11.90 0.22
C GLY A 78 1.27 -12.86 -0.27
N ARG A 79 0.04 -12.40 -0.55
CA ARG A 79 -1.02 -13.24 -1.15
C ARG A 79 -2.06 -12.41 -1.90
N LEU A 80 -2.83 -13.05 -2.78
CA LEU A 80 -4.02 -12.44 -3.37
C LEU A 80 -5.14 -12.36 -2.32
N ASP A 81 -5.76 -11.18 -2.17
CA ASP A 81 -6.94 -11.01 -1.34
C ASP A 81 -8.16 -11.71 -1.99
N ARG A 82 -8.99 -12.37 -1.18
CA ARG A 82 -10.15 -13.12 -1.70
C ARG A 82 -11.17 -12.20 -2.37
N GLY A 83 -11.35 -10.97 -1.87
CA GLY A 83 -12.23 -9.98 -2.49
C GLY A 83 -11.72 -9.56 -3.86
N SER A 84 -10.40 -9.34 -3.99
CA SER A 84 -9.77 -9.04 -5.29
C SER A 84 -9.87 -10.21 -6.28
N ALA A 85 -9.68 -11.45 -5.82
CA ALA A 85 -9.86 -12.64 -6.65
C ALA A 85 -11.30 -12.74 -7.20
N LEU A 86 -12.28 -12.64 -6.31
CA LEU A 86 -13.69 -12.69 -6.67
C LEU A 86 -14.06 -11.55 -7.64
N LEU A 87 -13.53 -10.35 -7.41
CA LEU A 87 -13.76 -9.22 -8.29
C LEU A 87 -13.21 -9.49 -9.70
N LEU A 88 -11.97 -9.99 -9.82
CA LEU A 88 -11.39 -10.35 -11.12
C LEU A 88 -12.17 -11.45 -11.86
N GLU A 89 -12.69 -12.44 -11.14
CA GLU A 89 -13.51 -13.52 -11.72
C GLU A 89 -14.85 -13.02 -12.29
N ASN A 90 -15.37 -11.88 -11.79
CA ASN A 90 -16.65 -11.33 -12.20
C ASN A 90 -16.51 -10.09 -13.10
N ILE A 91 -15.28 -9.63 -13.36
CA ILE A 91 -15.02 -8.59 -14.34
C ILE A 91 -15.03 -9.22 -15.74
N ASP A 92 -16.13 -8.98 -16.44
CA ASP A 92 -16.26 -9.23 -17.86
C ASP A 92 -16.82 -7.99 -18.55
N ARG A 93 -16.34 -7.73 -19.78
CA ARG A 93 -16.88 -6.70 -20.68
C ARG A 93 -16.85 -5.28 -20.07
N LEU A 94 -15.73 -4.89 -19.45
CA LEU A 94 -15.55 -3.49 -19.04
C LEU A 94 -15.70 -2.54 -20.24
N PRO A 95 -16.32 -1.36 -20.05
CA PRO A 95 -16.25 -0.27 -21.01
C PRO A 95 -14.80 0.00 -21.41
N ALA A 96 -14.58 0.26 -22.69
CA ALA A 96 -13.32 0.84 -23.13
C ALA A 96 -13.21 2.28 -22.63
N GLY A 97 -11.99 2.75 -22.38
CA GLY A 97 -11.72 4.12 -21.97
C GLY A 97 -10.79 4.22 -20.78
N HIS A 98 -11.09 5.15 -19.86
CA HIS A 98 -10.27 5.45 -18.68
C HIS A 98 -10.82 4.78 -17.42
N LEU A 99 -10.03 3.85 -16.89
CA LEU A 99 -10.30 3.13 -15.65
C LEU A 99 -9.43 3.61 -14.50
N LEU A 100 -10.04 3.78 -13.32
CA LEU A 100 -9.36 4.01 -12.05
C LEU A 100 -9.37 2.76 -11.17
N ASP A 101 -8.21 2.33 -10.69
CA ASP A 101 -8.05 1.40 -9.57
C ASP A 101 -7.84 2.22 -8.29
N PHE A 102 -8.89 2.37 -7.49
CA PHE A 102 -8.95 3.24 -6.31
C PHE A 102 -8.66 2.47 -5.02
N GLY A 103 -7.57 2.83 -4.34
CA GLY A 103 -6.98 2.03 -3.27
C GLY A 103 -6.20 0.85 -3.83
N CYS A 104 -5.30 1.12 -4.78
CA CYS A 104 -4.70 0.08 -5.61
C CYS A 104 -3.81 -0.92 -4.84
N GLY A 105 -3.34 -0.60 -3.63
CA GLY A 105 -2.49 -1.49 -2.84
C GLY A 105 -1.21 -1.86 -3.60
N ALA A 106 -0.96 -3.16 -3.80
CA ALA A 106 0.19 -3.65 -4.59
C ALA A 106 -0.03 -3.62 -6.12
N GLY A 107 -1.13 -3.04 -6.60
CA GLY A 107 -1.44 -2.86 -8.02
C GLY A 107 -2.00 -4.10 -8.71
N VAL A 108 -2.50 -5.08 -7.95
CA VAL A 108 -2.98 -6.36 -8.48
C VAL A 108 -4.13 -6.18 -9.46
N LEU A 109 -5.15 -5.42 -9.07
CA LEU A 109 -6.36 -5.25 -9.85
C LEU A 109 -6.08 -4.47 -11.14
N GLY A 110 -5.46 -3.28 -11.03
CA GLY A 110 -5.11 -2.49 -12.20
C GLY A 110 -4.14 -3.21 -13.14
N ALA A 111 -3.18 -4.00 -12.64
CA ALA A 111 -2.27 -4.77 -13.49
C ALA A 111 -3.00 -5.91 -14.22
N ALA A 112 -3.87 -6.65 -13.52
CA ALA A 112 -4.71 -7.68 -14.12
C ALA A 112 -5.62 -7.11 -15.21
N VAL A 113 -6.29 -6.00 -14.94
CA VAL A 113 -7.14 -5.29 -15.91
C VAL A 113 -6.33 -4.79 -17.10
N LYS A 114 -5.17 -4.15 -16.87
CA LYS A 114 -4.31 -3.66 -17.96
C LYS A 114 -3.83 -4.79 -18.87
N ARG A 115 -3.54 -5.97 -18.29
CA ARG A 115 -3.15 -7.15 -19.04
C ARG A 115 -4.30 -7.74 -19.85
N ARG A 116 -5.51 -7.79 -19.27
CA ARG A 116 -6.72 -8.31 -19.95
C ARG A 116 -7.23 -7.37 -21.04
N TYR A 117 -7.07 -6.07 -20.83
CA TYR A 117 -7.52 -5.01 -21.74
C TYR A 117 -6.36 -4.04 -22.05
N PRO A 118 -5.43 -4.41 -22.97
CA PRO A 118 -4.25 -3.61 -23.26
C PRO A 118 -4.54 -2.17 -23.73
N GLU A 119 -5.69 -1.96 -24.37
CA GLU A 119 -6.10 -0.64 -24.88
C GLU A 119 -6.71 0.26 -23.79
N THR A 120 -7.07 -0.28 -22.63
CA THR A 120 -7.64 0.52 -21.53
C THR A 120 -6.57 1.42 -20.94
N ARG A 121 -6.91 2.71 -20.77
CA ARG A 121 -6.10 3.64 -19.99
C ARG A 121 -6.36 3.37 -18.52
N VAL A 122 -5.35 2.88 -17.80
CA VAL A 122 -5.47 2.55 -16.37
C VAL A 122 -4.72 3.60 -15.56
N THR A 123 -5.39 4.13 -14.53
CA THR A 123 -4.78 4.90 -13.46
C THR A 123 -4.96 4.14 -12.14
N MET A 124 -3.90 4.00 -11.37
CA MET A 124 -3.90 3.44 -10.03
C MET A 124 -3.71 4.58 -9.02
N LEU A 125 -4.56 4.65 -7.99
CA LEU A 125 -4.50 5.68 -6.97
C LEU A 125 -4.49 5.05 -5.58
N ASP A 126 -3.56 5.47 -4.74
CA ASP A 126 -3.55 5.09 -3.32
C ASP A 126 -3.04 6.26 -2.45
N VAL A 127 -3.48 6.27 -1.20
CA VAL A 127 -3.01 7.23 -0.19
C VAL A 127 -1.63 6.85 0.34
N ASP A 128 -1.27 5.56 0.27
CA ASP A 128 -0.02 5.03 0.77
C ASP A 128 1.09 5.09 -0.31
N ALA A 129 2.18 5.78 0.01
CA ALA A 129 3.37 5.85 -0.84
C ALA A 129 3.99 4.47 -1.09
N PHE A 130 3.93 3.54 -0.13
CA PHE A 130 4.43 2.18 -0.31
C PHE A 130 3.51 1.34 -1.20
N ALA A 131 2.19 1.56 -1.15
CA ALA A 131 1.24 0.96 -2.07
C ALA A 131 1.55 1.43 -3.51
N THR A 132 1.59 2.74 -3.74
CA THR A 132 1.90 3.27 -5.08
C THR A 132 3.28 2.85 -5.61
N ALA A 133 4.31 2.79 -4.75
CA ALA A 133 5.60 2.23 -5.14
C ALA A 133 5.51 0.74 -5.50
N SER A 134 4.77 -0.06 -4.71
CA SER A 134 4.51 -1.47 -4.98
C SER A 134 3.78 -1.68 -6.32
N SER A 135 2.75 -0.87 -6.60
CA SER A 135 2.03 -0.88 -7.88
C SER A 135 2.95 -0.61 -9.07
N ARG A 136 3.85 0.38 -8.98
CA ARG A 136 4.85 0.64 -10.03
C ARG A 136 5.79 -0.55 -10.24
N MET A 137 6.24 -1.18 -9.15
CA MET A 137 7.11 -2.36 -9.23
C MET A 137 6.38 -3.57 -9.83
N THR A 138 5.10 -3.77 -9.48
CA THR A 138 4.23 -4.80 -10.07
C THR A 138 4.04 -4.57 -11.57
N LEU A 139 3.72 -3.34 -11.99
CA LEU A 139 3.60 -2.99 -13.42
C LEU A 139 4.89 -3.30 -14.18
N ALA A 140 6.04 -2.84 -13.67
CA ALA A 140 7.35 -3.06 -14.27
C ALA A 140 7.70 -4.56 -14.36
N ALA A 141 7.41 -5.35 -13.31
CA ALA A 141 7.67 -6.78 -13.27
C ALA A 141 6.88 -7.60 -14.30
N ASN A 142 5.79 -7.03 -14.85
CA ASN A 142 4.96 -7.67 -15.87
C ASN A 142 5.05 -6.98 -17.24
N GLY A 143 5.92 -5.97 -17.40
CA GLY A 143 6.02 -5.19 -18.64
C GLY A 143 4.75 -4.44 -19.00
N LEU A 144 4.00 -3.97 -18.00
CA LEU A 144 2.76 -3.22 -18.15
C LEU A 144 2.99 -1.74 -17.87
N GLU A 145 2.24 -0.88 -18.56
CA GLU A 145 2.28 0.57 -18.36
C GLU A 145 0.92 1.09 -17.89
N ALA A 146 0.90 1.87 -16.82
CA ALA A 146 -0.28 2.54 -16.30
C ALA A 146 0.15 3.78 -15.49
N ASP A 147 -0.76 4.75 -15.36
CA ASP A 147 -0.55 5.90 -14.49
C ASP A 147 -0.65 5.45 -13.03
N VAL A 148 0.25 5.90 -12.16
CA VAL A 148 0.17 5.64 -10.71
C VAL A 148 0.27 6.97 -9.98
N LEU A 149 -0.69 7.24 -9.10
CA LEU A 149 -0.84 8.49 -8.38
C LEU A 149 -0.86 8.21 -6.87
N THR A 150 -0.12 9.01 -6.11
CA THR A 150 -0.21 9.04 -4.65
C THR A 150 -1.03 10.26 -4.26
N GLY A 151 -2.17 10.06 -3.61
CA GLY A 151 -3.08 11.16 -3.31
C GLY A 151 -4.24 10.73 -2.43
N ASN A 152 -4.87 11.71 -1.80
CA ASN A 152 -5.94 11.47 -0.84
C ASN A 152 -7.31 11.56 -1.51
N GLY A 153 -8.13 10.53 -1.34
CA GLY A 153 -9.53 10.54 -1.75
C GLY A 153 -9.73 10.65 -3.26
N ILE A 154 -10.98 10.87 -3.66
CA ILE A 154 -11.37 11.00 -5.06
C ILE A 154 -10.86 12.31 -5.69
N ASP A 155 -10.49 13.31 -4.89
CA ASP A 155 -9.99 14.60 -5.38
C ASP A 155 -8.65 14.48 -6.11
N ALA A 156 -7.87 13.43 -5.80
CA ALA A 156 -6.63 13.12 -6.50
C ALA A 156 -6.84 12.26 -7.76
N ALA A 157 -8.07 11.81 -8.03
CA ALA A 157 -8.38 11.00 -9.19
C ALA A 157 -8.46 11.88 -10.46
N PRO A 158 -8.13 11.31 -11.63
CA PRO A 158 -8.39 11.99 -12.90
C PRO A 158 -9.89 12.16 -13.14
N HIS A 159 -10.23 13.14 -13.98
CA HIS A 159 -11.59 13.36 -14.46
C HIS A 159 -11.92 12.44 -15.64
N ASP A 160 -13.20 12.43 -16.04
CA ASP A 160 -13.70 11.71 -17.22
C ASP A 160 -13.42 10.19 -17.21
N LEU A 161 -13.66 9.58 -16.05
CA LEU A 161 -13.53 8.14 -15.85
C LEU A 161 -14.75 7.39 -16.37
N ASP A 162 -14.51 6.32 -17.12
CA ASP A 162 -15.54 5.38 -17.59
C ASP A 162 -15.81 4.29 -16.54
N VAL A 163 -14.79 3.94 -15.75
CA VAL A 163 -14.85 2.87 -14.75
C VAL A 163 -14.05 3.24 -13.51
N ILE A 164 -14.64 2.98 -12.34
CA ILE A 164 -13.93 2.98 -11.06
C ILE A 164 -13.99 1.56 -10.50
N LEU A 165 -12.82 1.00 -10.22
CA LEU A 165 -12.62 -0.28 -9.59
C LEU A 165 -12.03 -0.05 -8.20
N THR A 166 -12.55 -0.75 -7.18
CA THR A 166 -12.01 -0.65 -5.83
C THR A 166 -12.28 -1.90 -5.02
N ASN A 167 -11.31 -2.29 -4.19
CA ASN A 167 -11.48 -3.25 -3.11
C ASN A 167 -11.13 -2.56 -1.78
N PRO A 168 -12.08 -1.82 -1.19
CA PRO A 168 -11.82 -1.00 -0.02
C PRO A 168 -11.46 -1.87 1.20
N PRO A 169 -10.63 -1.36 2.13
CA PRO A 169 -10.25 -2.10 3.32
C PRO A 169 -11.48 -2.45 4.18
N PHE A 170 -11.61 -3.71 4.56
CA PHE A 170 -12.65 -4.14 5.48
C PHE A 170 -12.26 -3.80 6.93
N HIS A 171 -12.93 -2.83 7.54
CA HIS A 171 -12.77 -2.55 8.97
C HIS A 171 -13.66 -3.49 9.80
N THR A 172 -13.08 -4.55 10.38
CA THR A 172 -13.71 -5.25 11.52
C THR A 172 -13.54 -4.40 12.78
N GLY A 173 -14.28 -3.29 12.88
CA GLY A 173 -14.23 -2.40 14.02
C GLY A 173 -14.68 -0.97 13.69
N VAL A 174 -15.97 -0.72 13.87
CA VAL A 174 -16.62 0.55 14.26
C VAL A 174 -16.15 1.86 13.57
N HIS A 175 -17.03 2.37 12.70
CA HIS A 175 -17.18 3.77 12.26
C HIS A 175 -15.95 4.53 11.74
N THR A 176 -15.68 4.37 10.44
CA THR A 176 -15.27 5.50 9.59
C THR A 176 -15.95 5.36 8.22
N ALA A 177 -17.24 5.65 8.20
CA ALA A 177 -17.90 6.12 6.98
C ALA A 177 -18.02 7.63 7.15
N VAL A 178 -17.06 8.39 6.61
CA VAL A 178 -17.28 9.82 6.42
C VAL A 178 -18.11 9.95 5.16
N LEU A 179 -19.42 9.82 5.33
CA LEU A 179 -20.38 10.41 4.40
C LEU A 179 -20.38 11.91 4.71
N GLY A 180 -20.10 12.71 3.69
CA GLY A 180 -19.96 14.16 3.81
C GLY A 180 -21.25 14.87 4.23
N GLU A 181 -21.05 16.05 4.81
CA GLU A 181 -21.84 17.25 4.54
C GLU A 181 -20.92 18.31 3.94
#